data_AF-A0A0A3Y3H6-F1
#
_entry.id   AF-A0A0A3Y3H6-F1
#
_cell.length_a   1.000
_cell.length_b   1.000
_cell.length_c   1.000
_cell.angle_alpha   90.00
_cell.angle_beta   90.00
_cell.angle_gamma   90.00
#
_symmetry.space_group_name_H-M   'P 1'
#
loop_
_entity.id
_entity.type
_entity.pdbx_description
1 polymer ?
#
loop_
_entity_poly.entity_id
_entity_poly.type
_entity_poly.pdbx_seq_one_letter_code
_entity_poly.pdbx_strand_id
1 'polypeptide(L)'
;MNFQVTVLKILVSYPDGFAVMEDLKRDMAILATSGRDWADRTRRLAACVPDLDIFSQGLVDRESGGWKITDKGRAILEFMEATGVDQPLEAVPAERVDTPVPPLPLLPERAKRRRERRERRREGRERALATAS
;
A
#
# COMPACT_ATOMS: atom_id res chain seq x y z
N MET A 1 5.10 15.35 -6.47
CA MET A 1 4.96 13.90 -6.23
C MET A 1 6.03 13.18 -7.00
N ASN A 2 6.75 12.25 -6.38
CA ASN A 2 7.76 11.45 -7.07
C ASN A 2 7.12 10.14 -7.58
N PHE A 3 7.12 9.95 -8.90
CA PHE A 3 6.48 8.80 -9.54
C PHE A 3 7.10 7.46 -9.11
N GLN A 4 8.42 7.37 -9.11
CA GLN A 4 9.10 6.10 -8.84
C GLN A 4 8.89 5.64 -7.40
N VAL A 5 9.02 6.55 -6.44
CA VAL A 5 8.72 6.25 -5.03
C VAL A 5 7.24 5.89 -4.85
N THR A 6 6.35 6.55 -5.58
CA THR A 6 4.92 6.21 -5.56
C THR A 6 4.69 4.76 -6.01
N VAL A 7 5.31 4.34 -7.11
CA VAL A 7 5.18 2.95 -7.59
C VAL A 7 5.67 1.95 -6.54
N LEU A 8 6.83 2.19 -5.91
CA LEU A 8 7.32 1.32 -4.84
C LEU A 8 6.36 1.25 -3.64
N LYS A 9 5.83 2.40 -3.20
CA LYS A 9 4.85 2.47 -2.10
C LYS A 9 3.55 1.74 -2.41
N ILE A 10 3.05 1.87 -3.64
CA ILE A 10 1.85 1.14 -4.09
C ILE A 10 2.16 -0.35 -4.03
N LEU A 11 3.23 -0.82 -4.69
CA LEU A 11 3.54 -2.25 -4.77
C LEU A 11 3.72 -2.90 -3.39
N VAL A 12 4.41 -2.25 -2.44
CA VAL A 12 4.51 -2.75 -1.06
C VAL A 12 3.17 -2.87 -0.34
N SER A 13 2.20 -2.03 -0.70
CA SER A 13 0.85 -2.05 -0.11
C SER A 13 -0.02 -3.19 -0.65
N TYR A 14 0.38 -3.81 -1.77
CA TYR A 14 -0.32 -4.97 -2.34
C TYR A 14 0.18 -6.27 -1.68
N PRO A 15 -0.74 -7.24 -1.48
CA PRO A 15 -0.32 -8.60 -1.14
C PRO A 15 0.65 -9.11 -2.21
N ASP A 16 1.67 -9.84 -1.79
CA ASP A 16 2.73 -10.38 -2.65
C ASP A 16 3.63 -9.34 -3.35
N GLY A 17 3.41 -8.04 -3.10
CA GLY A 17 4.19 -6.98 -3.75
C GLY A 17 3.85 -6.73 -5.21
N PHE A 18 2.73 -7.27 -5.70
CA PHE A 18 2.37 -7.28 -7.10
C PHE A 18 1.09 -6.48 -7.35
N ALA A 19 1.09 -5.64 -8.38
CA ALA A 19 -0.11 -4.97 -8.87
C ALA A 19 -0.21 -5.11 -10.39
N VAL A 20 -1.42 -5.44 -10.87
CA VAL A 20 -1.73 -5.36 -12.30
C VAL A 20 -1.76 -3.90 -12.76
N MET A 21 -1.52 -3.67 -14.05
CA MET A 21 -1.42 -2.31 -14.60
C MET A 21 -2.65 -1.44 -14.32
N GLU A 22 -3.86 -2.01 -14.37
CA GLU A 22 -5.11 -1.28 -14.13
C GLU A 22 -5.25 -0.83 -12.67
N ASP A 23 -4.88 -1.70 -11.73
CA ASP A 23 -4.89 -1.40 -10.30
C ASP A 23 -3.80 -0.36 -9.96
N LEU A 24 -2.62 -0.48 -10.55
CA LEU A 24 -1.54 0.50 -10.41
C LEU A 24 -1.97 1.89 -10.92
N LYS A 25 -2.59 1.97 -12.11
CA LYS A 25 -3.13 3.23 -12.65
C LYS A 25 -4.19 3.84 -11.73
N ARG A 26 -5.10 3.00 -11.21
CA ARG A 26 -6.17 3.45 -10.32
C ARG A 26 -5.62 4.07 -9.04
N ASP A 27 -4.67 3.40 -8.39
CA ASP A 27 -4.09 3.91 -7.14
C ASP A 27 -3.24 5.15 -7.39
N MET A 28 -2.53 5.21 -8.52
CA MET A 28 -1.84 6.44 -8.92
C MET A 28 -2.81 7.61 -9.11
N ALA A 29 -3.98 7.40 -9.72
CA ALA A 29 -4.98 8.45 -9.88
C ALA A 29 -5.50 8.95 -8.52
N ILE A 30 -5.74 8.04 -7.56
CA ILE A 30 -6.12 8.41 -6.19
C ILE A 30 -5.01 9.24 -5.54
N LEU A 31 -3.77 8.79 -5.62
CA LEU A 31 -2.62 9.48 -5.02
C LEU A 31 -2.33 10.84 -5.67
N ALA A 32 -2.57 10.97 -6.98
CA ALA A 32 -2.47 12.25 -7.68
C ALA A 32 -3.49 13.29 -7.16
N THR A 33 -4.64 12.82 -6.67
CA THR A 33 -5.67 13.68 -6.04
C THR A 33 -5.49 13.88 -4.53
N SER A 34 -4.49 13.24 -3.92
CA SER A 34 -4.29 13.24 -2.45
C SER A 34 -3.68 14.53 -1.90
N GLY A 35 -3.43 15.53 -2.74
CA GLY A 35 -2.96 16.84 -2.31
C GLY A 35 -1.46 16.91 -1.98
N ARG A 36 -1.07 17.97 -1.28
CA ARG A 36 0.34 18.37 -1.11
C ARG A 36 1.11 17.46 -0.17
N ASP A 37 0.48 16.96 0.89
CA ASP A 37 1.11 16.10 1.89
C ASP A 37 1.75 14.85 1.29
N TRP A 38 1.01 14.16 0.41
CA TRP A 38 1.54 12.98 -0.28
C TRP A 38 2.68 13.33 -1.25
N ALA A 39 2.50 14.44 -1.99
CA ALA A 39 3.49 14.91 -2.94
C ALA A 39 4.82 15.29 -2.27
N ASP A 40 4.76 15.90 -1.08
CA ASP A 40 5.92 16.29 -0.29
C ASP A 40 6.57 15.09 0.40
N ARG A 41 5.78 14.15 0.95
CA ARG A 41 6.31 12.90 1.52
C ARG A 41 7.11 12.10 0.49
N THR A 42 6.55 11.88 -0.70
CA THR A 42 7.25 11.12 -1.76
C THR A 42 8.48 11.86 -2.29
N ARG A 43 8.48 13.20 -2.27
CA ARG A 43 9.66 14.01 -2.62
C ARG A 43 10.77 13.89 -1.58
N ARG A 44 10.45 13.89 -0.28
CA ARG A 44 11.43 13.71 0.80
C ARG A 44 12.08 12.33 0.74
N LEU A 45 11.29 11.28 0.54
CA LEU A 45 11.80 9.92 0.37
C LEU A 45 12.76 9.84 -0.83
N ALA A 46 12.39 10.42 -1.97
CA ALA A 46 13.25 10.45 -3.15
C ALA A 46 14.57 11.21 -2.92
N ALA A 47 14.62 12.16 -1.98
CA ALA A 47 15.83 12.88 -1.67
C ALA A 47 16.87 12.03 -0.90
N CYS A 48 16.44 10.95 -0.24
CA CYS A 48 17.34 10.02 0.45
C CYS A 48 18.21 9.21 -0.52
N VAL A 49 17.74 8.99 -1.75
CA VAL A 49 18.45 8.25 -2.80
C VAL A 49 18.41 9.08 -4.09
N PRO A 50 19.41 9.97 -4.30
CA PRO A 50 19.51 10.70 -5.55
C PRO A 50 19.68 9.73 -6.72
N ASP A 51 19.18 10.12 -7.89
CA ASP A 51 19.24 9.31 -9.12
C ASP A 51 18.60 7.92 -9.00
N LEU A 52 17.55 7.81 -8.17
CA LEU A 52 16.70 6.63 -8.12
C LEU A 52 16.18 6.32 -9.53
N ASP A 53 16.34 5.07 -9.96
CA ASP A 53 15.73 4.53 -11.17
C ASP A 53 15.28 3.10 -10.90
N ILE A 54 14.01 2.97 -10.51
CA ILE A 54 13.42 1.69 -10.11
C ILE A 54 13.45 0.62 -11.21
N PHE A 55 13.50 1.02 -12.48
CA PHE A 55 13.50 0.09 -13.60
C PHE A 55 14.92 -0.38 -13.91
N SER A 56 15.84 0.57 -14.13
CA SER A 56 17.23 0.24 -14.48
C SER A 56 17.97 -0.43 -13.32
N GLN A 57 17.60 -0.12 -12.07
CA GLN A 57 18.21 -0.71 -10.88
C GLN A 57 17.59 -2.06 -10.45
N GLY A 58 16.58 -2.56 -11.16
CA GLY A 58 15.93 -3.85 -10.87
C GLY A 58 15.18 -3.85 -9.53
N LEU A 59 14.58 -2.71 -9.16
CA LEU A 59 13.79 -2.59 -7.92
C LEU A 59 12.36 -3.09 -8.12
N VAL A 60 11.93 -3.14 -9.38
CA VAL A 60 10.67 -3.71 -9.80
C VAL A 60 10.89 -4.63 -11.00
N ASP A 61 10.17 -5.75 -11.00
CA ASP A 61 10.14 -6.70 -12.09
C ASP A 61 8.83 -6.59 -12.88
N ARG A 62 8.94 -6.76 -14.19
CA ARG A 62 7.80 -6.84 -15.09
C ARG A 62 7.28 -8.27 -15.11
N GLU A 63 6.17 -8.52 -14.43
CA GLU A 63 5.46 -9.81 -14.51
C GLU A 63 4.28 -9.72 -15.48
N SER A 64 3.81 -10.85 -16.01
CA SER A 64 2.73 -10.91 -17.02
C SER A 64 1.46 -10.22 -16.50
N GLY A 65 1.19 -9.01 -17.00
CA GLY A 65 0.02 -8.21 -16.66
C GLY A 65 0.24 -7.12 -15.61
N GLY A 66 1.43 -7.01 -15.01
CA GLY A 66 1.65 -6.10 -13.88
C GLY A 66 3.10 -5.75 -13.61
N TRP A 67 3.32 -5.28 -12.40
CA TRP A 67 4.63 -5.00 -11.84
C TRP A 67 4.71 -5.61 -10.46
N LYS A 68 5.90 -6.07 -10.09
CA LYS A 68 6.18 -6.62 -8.77
C LYS A 68 7.39 -5.94 -8.18
N ILE A 69 7.35 -5.62 -6.90
CA ILE A 69 8.53 -5.13 -6.21
C ILE A 69 9.47 -6.31 -5.87
N THR A 70 10.76 -6.11 -6.11
CA THR A 70 11.79 -7.08 -5.74
C THR A 70 12.20 -6.91 -4.28
N ASP A 71 12.89 -7.89 -3.71
CA ASP A 71 13.42 -7.77 -2.33
C ASP A 71 14.39 -6.60 -2.21
N LYS A 72 15.18 -6.34 -3.26
CA LYS A 72 16.04 -5.15 -3.36
C LYS A 72 15.23 -3.86 -3.32
N GLY A 73 14.13 -3.81 -4.06
CA GLY A 73 13.22 -2.66 -4.03
C GLY A 73 12.62 -2.41 -2.65
N ARG A 74 12.27 -3.47 -1.91
CA ARG A 74 11.80 -3.36 -0.52
C ARG A 74 12.88 -2.83 0.42
N ALA A 75 14.09 -3.36 0.32
CA ALA A 75 15.21 -2.93 1.16
C ALA A 75 15.57 -1.45 0.94
N ILE A 76 15.58 -0.98 -0.32
CA ILE A 76 15.82 0.43 -0.63
C ILE A 76 14.68 1.30 -0.10
N LEU A 77 13.42 0.88 -0.27
CA LEU A 77 12.29 1.63 0.25
C LEU A 77 12.34 1.72 1.78
N GLU A 78 12.68 0.62 2.48
CA GLU A 78 12.87 0.60 3.93
C GLU A 78 14.01 1.52 4.38
N PHE A 79 15.14 1.53 3.66
CA PHE A 79 16.24 2.46 3.91
C PHE A 79 15.83 3.92 3.75
N MET A 80 15.08 4.25 2.69
CA MET A 80 14.56 5.59 2.46
C MET A 80 13.59 6.00 3.56
N GLU A 81 12.73 5.08 4.01
CA GLU A 81 11.80 5.34 5.10
C GLU A 81 12.54 5.55 6.42
N ALA A 82 13.49 4.68 6.78
CA ALA A 82 14.30 4.83 7.98
C ALA A 82 15.08 6.17 8.01
N THR A 83 15.60 6.60 6.86
CA THR A 83 16.32 7.87 6.72
C THR A 83 15.37 9.08 6.73
N GLY A 84 14.15 8.91 6.21
CA GLY A 84 13.14 9.96 6.11
C GLY A 84 12.30 10.18 7.38
N VAL A 85 12.35 9.26 8.36
CA VAL A 85 11.61 9.34 9.63
C VAL A 85 12.23 10.35 10.62
N ASP A 86 13.46 10.84 10.37
CA ASP A 86 14.15 11.80 11.26
C ASP A 86 13.63 13.26 11.17
N GLN A 87 12.46 13.46 10.55
CA GLN A 87 11.70 14.70 10.68
C GLN A 87 10.31 14.36 11.24
N PRO A 88 10.08 14.63 12.54
CA PRO A 88 8.77 14.48 13.16
C PRO A 88 7.81 15.47 12.48
N LEU A 89 7.00 15.00 11.53
CA LEU A 89 5.74 15.66 11.25
C LEU A 89 4.76 15.09 12.27
N GLU A 90 4.60 15.85 13.35
CA GLU A 90 3.54 15.76 14.36
C GLU A 90 2.66 14.52 14.23
N ALA A 91 3.01 13.51 15.03
CA ALA A 91 1.97 12.77 15.70
C ALA A 91 1.08 13.82 16.37
N VAL A 92 -0.15 13.96 15.87
CA VAL A 92 -1.26 14.60 16.59
C VAL A 92 -1.09 14.33 18.09
N PRO A 93 -0.97 15.36 18.96
CA PRO A 93 -0.78 15.13 20.37
C PRO A 93 -2.04 14.45 20.89
N ALA A 94 -1.94 13.13 21.07
CA ALA A 94 -2.85 12.39 21.92
C ALA A 94 -2.61 12.91 23.33
N GLU A 95 -3.49 13.83 23.72
CA GLU A 95 -3.68 14.34 25.06
C GLU A 95 -3.48 13.19 26.06
N ARG A 96 -2.42 13.31 26.87
CA ARG A 96 -2.16 12.40 27.98
C ARG A 96 -3.27 12.61 29.01
N VAL A 97 -4.29 11.77 28.95
CA VAL A 97 -5.17 11.51 30.08
C VAL A 97 -4.81 10.12 30.58
N ASP A 98 -4.09 10.09 31.70
CA ASP A 98 -3.86 8.90 32.52
C ASP A 98 -5.19 8.18 32.78
N THR A 99 -5.35 6.95 32.28
CA THR A 99 -6.18 5.88 32.87
C THR A 99 -5.96 4.55 32.13
N PRO A 100 -6.14 3.40 32.79
CA PRO A 100 -5.40 2.18 32.52
C PRO A 100 -5.84 1.47 31.23
N VAL A 101 -4.82 0.89 30.58
CA VAL A 101 -4.87 0.03 29.39
C VAL A 101 -6.03 -0.98 29.43
N PRO A 102 -6.87 -1.03 28.39
CA PRO A 102 -7.32 -2.28 27.81
C PRO A 102 -6.45 -2.60 26.58
N PRO A 103 -6.00 -3.86 26.39
CA PRO A 103 -5.18 -4.21 25.25
C PRO A 103 -5.97 -3.98 23.96
N LEU A 104 -5.45 -3.09 23.10
CA LEU A 104 -5.95 -2.91 21.74
C LEU A 104 -5.85 -4.24 21.00
N PRO A 105 -6.95 -4.72 20.36
CA PRO A 105 -6.85 -5.84 19.45
C PRO A 105 -5.89 -5.45 18.33
N LEU A 106 -4.85 -6.26 18.18
CA LEU A 106 -3.95 -6.26 17.04
C LEU A 106 -4.76 -6.22 15.73
N LEU A 107 -4.09 -5.90 14.64
CA LEU A 107 -4.67 -5.70 13.32
C LEU A 107 -4.82 -7.00 12.48
N PRO A 108 -5.63 -8.03 12.82
CA PRO A 108 -6.11 -8.98 11.81
C PRO A 108 -7.59 -8.77 11.43
N GLU A 109 -8.28 -7.75 11.96
CA GLU A 109 -9.74 -7.59 11.77
C GLU A 109 -10.16 -6.91 10.46
N ARG A 110 -9.27 -6.27 9.69
CA ARG A 110 -9.66 -5.67 8.40
C ARG A 110 -9.71 -6.68 7.24
N ALA A 111 -9.05 -7.83 7.36
CA ALA A 111 -9.07 -8.88 6.33
C ALA A 111 -10.37 -9.70 6.34
N LYS A 112 -11.06 -9.81 7.48
CA LYS A 112 -12.30 -10.61 7.59
C LYS A 112 -13.50 -9.96 6.92
N ARG A 113 -13.66 -8.64 7.00
CA ARG A 113 -14.82 -7.92 6.43
C ARG A 113 -14.94 -7.99 4.90
N ARG A 114 -13.84 -8.24 4.17
CA ARG A 114 -13.88 -8.39 2.70
C ARG A 114 -14.22 -9.82 2.25
N ARG A 115 -13.99 -10.82 3.11
CA ARG A 115 -14.28 -12.24 2.84
C ARG A 115 -15.78 -12.52 2.92
N GLU A 116 -16.47 -11.93 3.90
CA GLU A 116 -17.90 -12.14 4.14
C GLU A 116 -18.80 -11.59 3.00
N ARG A 117 -18.39 -10.49 2.34
CA ARG A 117 -19.18 -9.89 1.23
C ARG A 117 -19.08 -10.68 -0.09
N ARG A 118 -18.02 -11.50 -0.26
CA ARG A 118 -17.86 -12.35 -1.46
C ARG A 118 -18.57 -13.71 -1.30
N GLU A 119 -18.72 -14.21 -0.08
CA GLU A 119 -19.40 -15.49 0.19
C GLU A 119 -20.91 -15.41 -0.08
N ARG A 120 -21.56 -14.30 0.33
CA ARG A 120 -22.99 -14.04 0.05
C ARG A 120 -23.36 -13.95 -1.44
N ARG A 121 -22.39 -13.73 -2.33
CA ARG A 121 -22.61 -13.72 -3.80
C ARG A 121 -22.47 -15.08 -4.45
N ARG A 122 -21.81 -16.05 -3.79
CA ARG A 122 -21.64 -17.41 -4.31
C ARG A 122 -22.83 -18.29 -3.94
N GLU A 123 -23.34 -18.14 -2.71
CA GLU A 123 -24.55 -18.84 -2.23
C GLU A 123 -25.82 -18.48 -3.02
N GLY A 124 -25.92 -17.23 -3.51
CA GLY A 124 -27.05 -16.79 -4.34
C GLY A 124 -27.10 -17.43 -5.74
N ARG A 125 -25.96 -17.88 -6.27
CA ARG A 125 -25.90 -18.57 -7.58
C ARG A 125 -26.16 -20.07 -7.47
N GLU A 126 -25.82 -20.68 -6.34
CA GLU A 126 -26.09 -22.12 -6.11
C GLU A 126 -27.57 -22.38 -5.82
N ARG A 127 -28.28 -21.46 -5.14
CA ARG A 127 -29.74 -21.59 -4.96
C ARG A 127 -30.55 -21.46 -6.25
N ALA A 128 -30.06 -20.70 -7.23
CA ALA A 128 -30.73 -20.53 -8.52
C ALA A 128 -30.61 -21.77 -9.43
N LEU A 129 -29.62 -22.63 -9.20
CA LEU A 129 -29.44 -23.89 -9.92
C LEU A 129 -30.18 -25.06 -9.26
N ALA A 130 -30.48 -24.99 -7.97
CA ALA A 130 -31.23 -26.02 -7.24
C ALA A 130 -32.76 -25.92 -7.40
N THR A 131 -33.28 -24.81 -7.92
CA THR A 131 -34.72 -24.61 -8.19
C THR A 131 -35.12 -24.82 -9.66
N ALA A 132 -34.20 -25.36 -10.47
CA ALA A 132 -34.41 -25.62 -11.90
C ALA A 132 -34.35 -27.12 -12.24
N SER A 133 -34.84 -27.99 -11.34
CA SER A 133 -35.18 -29.38 -11.64
C SER A 133 -36.48 -29.76 -10.95
#